data_AF-A0A165DRW1-F1
#
_entry.id   AF-A0A165DRW1-F1
#
_cell.length_a   1.000
_cell.length_b   1.000
_cell.length_c   1.000
_cell.angle_alpha   90.00
_cell.angle_beta   90.00
_cell.angle_gamma   90.00
#
_symmetry.space_group_name_H-M   'P 1'
#
loop_
_entity.id
_entity.type
_entity.pdbx_description
1 polymer ?
#
loop_
_entity_poly.entity_id
_entity_poly.type
_entity_poly.pdbx_seq_one_letter_code
_entity_poly.pdbx_strand_id
1 'polypeptide(L)'
;MSSFMLMGFFAVAGGQRSTSVNAQRGTSTFYNYYFTAIQCSSGDLLLTQLRIYSPRDDIPLSDNTVIFSVAHVHVPANATVLLDTFSVYPFPGDSNDNNYQSPIPDMPYPYAIDLDTVLLKHDILADGKSKAFLVEVHECVHDEQRSSSLQ
;
A
#
# COMPACT_ATOMS: atom_id res chain seq x y z
N MET A 1 -15.25 -1.92 12.00
CA MET A 1 -14.17 -1.17 11.33
C MET A 1 -13.28 -2.20 10.70
N SER A 2 -13.17 -2.18 9.38
CA SER A 2 -12.26 -3.05 8.65
C SER A 2 -10.94 -2.31 8.40
N SER A 3 -9.83 -3.02 8.25
CA SER A 3 -8.53 -2.45 7.93
C SER A 3 -7.72 -3.45 7.12
N PHE A 4 -7.36 -3.06 5.90
CA PHE A 4 -6.47 -3.84 5.04
C PHE A 4 -5.09 -3.15 4.97
N MET A 5 -4.04 -3.89 5.34
CA MET A 5 -2.67 -3.41 5.38
C MET A 5 -1.74 -4.33 4.60
N LEU A 6 -0.72 -3.73 3.98
CA LEU A 6 0.40 -4.43 3.37
C LEU A 6 1.70 -4.00 4.04
N MET A 7 2.57 -4.98 4.30
CA MET A 7 3.97 -4.73 4.63
C MET A 7 4.90 -5.45 3.66
N GLY A 8 5.91 -4.76 3.13
CA GLY A 8 6.77 -5.35 2.12
C GLY A 8 7.88 -4.44 1.63
N PHE A 9 8.65 -4.97 0.69
CA PHE A 9 9.63 -4.21 -0.07
C PHE A 9 9.03 -3.73 -1.38
N PHE A 10 9.22 -2.45 -1.69
CA PHE A 10 8.67 -1.81 -2.88
C PHE A 10 9.76 -0.99 -3.55
N ALA A 11 9.91 -1.12 -4.86
CA ALA A 11 10.70 -0.16 -5.65
C ALA A 11 9.83 1.05 -5.97
N VAL A 12 10.32 2.25 -5.70
CA VAL A 12 9.61 3.50 -6.00
C VAL A 12 10.14 4.16 -7.26
N ALA A 13 9.25 4.78 -8.03
CA ALA A 13 9.61 5.56 -9.21
C ALA A 13 8.67 6.77 -9.42
N GLY A 14 9.15 7.77 -10.13
CA GLY A 14 8.35 8.93 -10.54
C GLY A 14 7.88 9.78 -9.36
N GLY A 15 8.77 10.01 -8.39
CA GLY A 15 8.47 10.78 -7.18
C GLY A 15 7.87 12.15 -7.49
N GLN A 16 6.60 12.34 -7.12
CA GLN A 16 5.87 13.59 -7.31
C GLN A 16 5.36 14.13 -5.98
N ARG A 17 5.61 15.42 -5.77
CA ARG A 17 5.15 16.09 -4.58
C ARG A 17 3.75 16.66 -4.77
N SER A 18 2.90 16.45 -3.78
CA SER A 18 1.55 17.00 -3.75
C SER A 18 1.23 17.59 -2.38
N THR A 19 0.26 18.49 -2.36
CA THR A 19 -0.22 19.15 -1.15
C THR A 19 -1.73 18.95 -1.04
N SER A 20 -2.17 18.45 0.12
CA SER A 20 -3.59 18.45 0.49
C SER A 20 -3.84 19.59 1.47
N VAL A 21 -4.89 20.37 1.25
CA VAL A 21 -5.30 21.42 2.17
C VAL A 21 -6.56 20.96 2.89
N ASN A 22 -6.47 20.82 4.21
CA ASN A 22 -7.67 20.55 5.00
C ASN A 22 -8.54 21.81 5.01
N ALA A 23 -9.68 21.77 4.31
CA ALA A 23 -10.58 22.92 4.15
C ALA A 23 -11.17 23.42 5.48
N GLN A 24 -11.25 22.57 6.51
CA GLN A 24 -11.80 22.92 7.81
C GLN A 24 -10.77 23.59 8.74
N ARG A 25 -9.50 23.18 8.66
CA ARG A 25 -8.42 23.66 9.55
C ARG A 25 -7.46 24.64 8.89
N GLY A 26 -7.50 24.77 7.56
CA GLY A 26 -6.55 25.57 6.78
C GLY A 26 -5.11 25.03 6.81
N THR A 27 -4.88 23.84 7.39
CA THR A 27 -3.57 23.21 7.49
C THR A 27 -3.26 22.45 6.22
N SER A 28 -2.08 22.69 5.65
CA SER A 28 -1.56 21.94 4.50
C SER A 28 -0.75 20.74 4.96
N THR A 29 -1.04 19.58 4.37
CA THR A 29 -0.27 18.35 4.53
C THR A 29 0.43 18.05 3.20
N PHE A 30 1.71 17.72 3.26
CA PHE A 30 2.51 17.45 2.07
C PHE A 30 2.76 15.94 1.95
N TYR A 31 2.75 15.46 0.72
CA TYR A 31 2.94 14.05 0.41
C TYR A 31 3.85 13.90 -0.80
N ASN A 32 4.62 12.82 -0.81
CA ASN A 32 5.30 12.32 -2.00
C ASN A 32 4.52 11.10 -2.51
N TYR A 33 4.18 11.14 -3.79
CA TYR A 33 3.53 10.07 -4.52
C TYR A 33 4.55 9.38 -5.42
N TYR A 34 4.52 8.05 -5.43
CA TYR A 34 5.37 7.22 -6.27
C TYR A 34 4.52 6.19 -6.99
N PHE A 35 4.98 5.78 -8.17
CA PHE A 35 4.52 4.55 -8.79
C PHE A 35 5.30 3.37 -8.21
N THR A 36 4.59 2.27 -7.98
CA THR A 36 5.17 1.00 -7.61
C THR A 36 4.31 -0.15 -8.16
N ALA A 37 4.75 -1.38 -7.94
CA ALA A 37 4.01 -2.58 -8.30
C ALA A 37 3.99 -3.55 -7.12
N ILE A 38 2.82 -4.13 -6.86
CA ILE A 38 2.70 -5.26 -5.96
C ILE A 38 2.83 -6.53 -6.80
N GLN A 39 3.82 -7.35 -6.46
CA GLN A 39 3.92 -8.68 -7.04
C GLN A 39 3.00 -9.63 -6.28
N CYS A 40 2.08 -10.26 -7.01
CA CYS A 40 1.17 -11.27 -6.49
C CYS A 40 1.82 -12.66 -6.59
N SER A 41 1.43 -13.56 -5.70
CA SER A 41 1.89 -14.97 -5.74
C SER A 41 1.43 -15.72 -7.00
N SER A 42 0.42 -15.21 -7.71
CA SER A 42 0.01 -15.69 -9.03
C SER A 42 1.01 -15.37 -10.15
N GLY A 43 1.96 -14.47 -9.90
CA GLY A 43 2.86 -13.91 -10.91
C GLY A 43 2.33 -12.62 -11.56
N ASP A 44 1.09 -12.22 -11.24
CA ASP A 44 0.54 -10.94 -11.72
C ASP A 44 1.20 -9.76 -11.00
N LEU A 45 1.29 -8.64 -11.73
CA LEU A 45 1.75 -7.36 -11.20
C LEU A 45 0.57 -6.41 -11.09
N LEU A 46 0.29 -5.96 -9.87
CA LEU A 46 -0.72 -4.94 -9.62
C LEU A 46 -0.03 -3.58 -9.55
N LEU A 47 -0.28 -2.73 -10.55
CA LEU A 47 0.24 -1.36 -10.58
C LEU A 47 -0.46 -0.52 -9.51
N THR A 48 0.33 0.10 -8.65
CA THR A 48 -0.17 0.86 -7.52
C THR A 48 0.52 2.21 -7.40
N GLN A 49 -0.14 3.11 -6.68
CA GLN A 49 0.44 4.36 -6.27
C GLN A 49 0.75 4.30 -4.78
N LEU A 50 1.93 4.75 -4.38
CA LEU A 50 2.35 4.79 -2.99
C LEU A 50 2.41 6.25 -2.53
N ARG A 51 1.76 6.54 -1.40
CA ARG A 51 1.70 7.87 -0.80
C ARG A 51 2.47 7.87 0.51
N ILE A 52 3.47 8.75 0.61
CA ILE A 52 4.31 8.94 1.80
C ILE A 52 4.07 10.35 2.32
N TYR A 53 3.79 10.49 3.61
CA TYR A 53 3.82 11.79 4.26
C TYR A 53 5.23 12.39 4.20
N SER A 54 5.33 13.65 3.81
CA SER A 54 6.61 14.33 3.59
C SER A 54 6.61 15.70 4.28
N PRO A 55 7.67 16.07 5.02
CA PRO A 55 7.84 17.44 5.50
C PRO A 55 7.90 18.49 4.37
N ARG A 56 7.75 19.77 4.70
CA ARG A 56 7.71 20.86 3.71
C ARG A 56 8.96 20.93 2.81
N ASP A 57 10.14 20.58 3.30
CA ASP A 57 11.38 20.74 2.53
C ASP A 57 12.06 19.40 2.22
N ASP A 58 11.31 18.32 2.38
CA ASP A 58 11.80 16.97 2.13
C ASP A 58 11.85 16.67 0.62
N ILE A 59 12.82 15.82 0.25
CA ILE A 59 13.20 15.52 -1.12
C ILE A 59 12.64 14.14 -1.48
N PRO A 60 11.91 14.00 -2.60
CA PRO A 60 11.47 12.69 -3.05
C PRO A 60 12.63 11.70 -3.20
N LEU A 61 12.38 10.44 -2.86
CA LEU A 61 13.30 9.34 -3.09
C LEU A 61 13.61 9.23 -4.58
N SER A 62 14.85 8.85 -4.89
CA SER A 62 15.27 8.62 -6.27
C SER A 62 14.59 7.39 -6.85
N ASP A 63 14.42 7.38 -8.17
CA ASP A 63 13.86 6.23 -8.86
C ASP A 63 14.67 4.95 -8.57
N ASN A 64 13.96 3.83 -8.54
CA ASN A 64 14.47 2.50 -8.20
C ASN A 64 14.99 2.35 -6.77
N THR A 65 14.77 3.34 -5.90
CA THR A 65 15.02 3.16 -4.46
C THR A 65 14.08 2.08 -3.95
N VAL A 66 14.63 1.06 -3.27
CA VAL A 66 13.80 0.06 -2.59
C VAL A 66 13.51 0.56 -1.19
N ILE A 67 12.24 0.48 -0.79
CA ILE A 67 11.78 0.83 0.55
C ILE A 67 11.16 -0.38 1.22
N PHE A 68 11.38 -0.54 2.51
CA PHE A 68 10.47 -1.31 3.35
C PHE A 68 9.33 -0.38 3.79
N SER A 69 8.09 -0.77 3.54
CA SER A 69 6.90 0.05 3.82
C SER A 69 5.83 -0.76 4.53
N VAL A 70 5.14 -0.11 5.48
CA VAL A 70 3.87 -0.58 6.04
C VAL A 70 2.78 0.44 5.69
N ALA A 71 1.77 0.00 4.94
CA ALA A 71 0.77 0.88 4.36
C ALA A 71 -0.65 0.33 4.54
N HIS A 72 -1.60 1.24 4.67
CA HIS A 72 -3.01 0.93 4.43
C HIS A 72 -3.25 0.82 2.93
N VAL A 73 -4.09 -0.13 2.54
CA VAL A 73 -4.39 -0.39 1.13
C VAL A 73 -5.79 0.06 0.81
N HIS A 74 -5.88 1.00 -0.13
CA HIS A 74 -7.15 1.45 -0.69
C HIS A 74 -7.31 0.86 -2.08
N VAL A 75 -8.34 0.03 -2.26
CA VAL A 75 -8.65 -0.67 -3.53
C VAL A 75 -9.95 -0.11 -4.12
N PRO A 76 -9.91 1.03 -4.82
CA PRO A 76 -11.10 1.60 -5.44
C PRO A 76 -11.54 0.76 -6.65
N ALA A 77 -12.86 0.57 -6.82
CA ALA A 77 -13.41 -0.29 -7.87
C ALA A 77 -13.00 0.09 -9.32
N ASN A 78 -12.70 1.36 -9.58
CA ASN A 78 -12.38 1.88 -10.92
C ASN A 78 -11.16 2.83 -10.91
N ALA A 79 -10.21 2.63 -10.00
CA ALA A 79 -8.99 3.46 -9.96
C ALA A 79 -7.77 2.66 -9.51
N THR A 80 -6.60 3.29 -9.60
CA THR A 80 -5.34 2.72 -9.14
C THR A 80 -5.38 2.45 -7.64
N VAL A 81 -4.88 1.28 -7.24
CA VAL A 81 -4.71 0.95 -5.81
C VAL A 81 -3.74 1.92 -5.17
N LEU A 82 -4.13 2.48 -4.03
CA LEU A 82 -3.33 3.43 -3.27
C LEU A 82 -2.80 2.76 -2.01
N LEU A 83 -1.49 2.79 -1.83
CA LEU A 83 -0.80 2.42 -0.61
C LEU A 83 -0.53 3.68 0.20
N ASP A 84 -1.30 3.89 1.26
CA ASP A 84 -1.10 5.01 2.17
C ASP A 84 -0.14 4.61 3.30
N THR A 85 1.12 5.01 3.14
CA THR A 85 2.19 4.53 4.00
C THR A 85 2.29 5.33 5.29
N PHE A 86 2.32 4.63 6.42
CA PHE A 86 2.57 5.23 7.73
C PHE A 86 3.96 4.92 8.29
N SER A 87 4.64 3.89 7.78
CA SER A 87 6.04 3.57 8.11
C SER A 87 6.85 3.30 6.84
N VAL A 88 7.93 4.05 6.63
CA VAL A 88 8.83 3.92 5.47
C VAL A 88 10.27 3.82 5.94
N TYR A 89 11.03 2.87 5.38
CA TYR A 89 12.46 2.75 5.57
C TYR A 89 13.15 2.53 4.21
N PRO A 90 13.71 3.58 3.59
CA PRO A 90 14.44 3.43 2.34
C PRO A 90 15.76 2.71 2.58
N PHE A 91 16.13 1.80 1.67
CA PHE A 91 17.42 1.14 1.70
C PHE A 91 18.52 2.12 1.26
N PRO A 92 19.58 2.29 2.06
CA PRO A 92 20.67 3.19 1.72
C PRO A 92 21.50 2.61 0.56
N GLY A 93 22.12 3.50 -0.22
CA GLY A 93 22.97 3.14 -1.34
C GLY A 93 22.60 3.87 -2.63
N ASP A 94 23.35 3.60 -3.69
CA ASP A 94 23.02 4.06 -5.04
C ASP A 94 22.13 3.03 -5.71
N SER A 95 20.90 3.41 -6.08
CA SER A 95 19.95 2.52 -6.76
C SER A 95 20.39 2.11 -8.17
N ASN A 96 21.43 2.76 -8.72
CA ASN A 96 22.02 2.42 -10.01
C ASN A 96 23.19 1.43 -9.89
N ASP A 97 23.65 1.08 -8.68
CA ASP A 97 24.67 0.06 -8.49
C ASP A 97 24.08 -1.33 -8.79
N ASN A 98 24.77 -2.11 -9.60
CA ASN A 98 24.40 -3.51 -9.91
C ASN A 98 24.27 -4.38 -8.66
N ASN A 99 24.94 -4.03 -7.56
CA ASN A 99 24.89 -4.76 -6.29
C ASN A 99 23.88 -4.17 -5.28
N TYR A 100 23.12 -3.13 -5.64
CA TYR A 100 22.18 -2.44 -4.74
C TYR A 100 21.17 -3.39 -4.09
N GLN A 101 20.73 -4.43 -4.82
CA GLN A 101 19.77 -5.40 -4.33
C GLN A 101 20.37 -6.52 -3.47
N SER A 102 21.69 -6.69 -3.47
CA SER A 102 22.36 -7.77 -2.72
C SER A 102 22.09 -7.81 -1.22
N PRO A 103 21.97 -6.67 -0.49
CA PRO A 103 21.66 -6.67 0.94
C PRO A 103 20.16 -6.70 1.25
N ILE A 104 19.28 -6.63 0.24
CA ILE A 104 17.84 -6.57 0.43
C ILE A 104 17.32 -7.98 0.71
N PRO A 105 16.51 -8.20 1.77
CA PRO A 105 15.93 -9.51 2.03
C PRO A 105 15.11 -10.02 0.85
N ASP A 106 15.28 -11.30 0.51
CA ASP A 106 14.52 -11.97 -0.55
C ASP A 106 13.09 -12.25 -0.07
N MET A 107 12.21 -11.27 -0.30
CA MET A 107 10.81 -11.31 0.09
C MET A 107 9.96 -10.71 -1.04
N PRO A 108 9.71 -11.50 -2.11
CA PRO A 108 9.13 -11.00 -3.35
C PRO A 108 7.66 -10.61 -3.25
N TYR A 109 6.96 -11.10 -2.22
CA TYR A 109 5.54 -10.83 -2.00
C TYR A 109 5.37 -10.07 -0.68
N PRO A 110 4.59 -8.98 -0.65
CA PRO A 110 4.27 -8.31 0.61
C PRO A 110 3.33 -9.18 1.45
N TYR A 111 3.40 -9.03 2.76
CA TYR A 111 2.45 -9.66 3.68
C TYR A 111 1.19 -8.81 3.77
N ALA A 112 0.05 -9.47 3.55
CA ALA A 112 -1.28 -8.93 3.78
C ALA A 112 -1.74 -9.19 5.21
N ILE A 113 -2.17 -8.12 5.87
CA ILE A 113 -2.86 -8.17 7.15
C ILE A 113 -4.22 -7.53 6.94
N ASP A 114 -5.26 -8.33 7.09
CA ASP A 114 -6.64 -7.87 7.02
C ASP A 114 -7.33 -8.09 8.36
N LEU A 115 -8.06 -7.08 8.79
CA LEU A 115 -8.87 -7.09 10.00
C LEU A 115 -10.27 -6.67 9.60
N ASP A 116 -11.24 -7.57 9.68
CA ASP A 116 -12.62 -7.26 9.36
C ASP A 116 -13.60 -7.92 10.33
N THR A 117 -14.83 -7.44 10.34
CA THR A 117 -15.96 -8.01 11.05
C THR A 117 -16.66 -9.01 10.14
N VAL A 118 -16.56 -10.29 10.48
CA VAL A 118 -17.28 -11.34 9.76
C VAL A 118 -18.78 -11.27 10.10
N LEU A 119 -19.59 -10.78 9.16
CA LEU A 119 -21.05 -10.66 9.33
C LEU A 119 -21.82 -11.91 8.87
N LEU A 120 -21.21 -12.77 8.04
CA LEU A 120 -21.87 -13.92 7.41
C LEU A 120 -21.38 -15.28 7.92
N LYS A 121 -22.22 -16.29 7.68
CA LYS A 121 -21.89 -17.71 7.94
C LYS A 121 -20.78 -18.13 6.96
N HIS A 122 -19.77 -18.85 7.46
CA HIS A 122 -18.70 -19.38 6.62
C HIS A 122 -19.22 -20.41 5.62
N ASP A 123 -18.63 -20.42 4.44
CA ASP A 123 -18.74 -21.53 3.51
C ASP A 123 -17.63 -22.55 3.80
N ILE A 124 -17.92 -23.84 3.60
CA ILE A 124 -16.93 -24.91 3.70
C ILE A 124 -16.38 -25.14 2.30
N LEU A 125 -15.06 -25.01 2.13
CA LEU A 125 -14.39 -25.23 0.85
C LEU A 125 -14.41 -26.73 0.48
N ALA A 126 -14.02 -27.01 -0.77
CA ALA A 126 -14.07 -28.36 -1.35
C ALA A 126 -13.26 -29.43 -0.57
N ASP A 127 -12.33 -29.02 0.29
CA ASP A 127 -11.55 -29.92 1.14
C ASP A 127 -12.29 -30.38 2.41
N GLY A 128 -13.49 -29.85 2.67
CA GLY A 128 -14.31 -30.16 3.83
C GLY A 128 -13.75 -29.67 5.17
N LYS A 129 -12.63 -28.94 5.17
CA LYS A 129 -11.89 -28.52 6.38
C LYS A 129 -11.67 -27.01 6.41
N SER A 130 -11.37 -26.42 5.26
CA SER A 130 -11.13 -24.99 5.14
C SER A 130 -12.44 -24.22 5.08
N LYS A 131 -12.43 -23.03 5.69
CA LYS A 131 -13.58 -22.14 5.77
C LYS A 131 -13.29 -20.91 4.94
N ALA A 132 -14.22 -20.56 4.06
CA ALA A 132 -14.20 -19.29 3.35
C ALA A 132 -15.20 -18.35 4.00
N PHE A 133 -14.84 -17.07 4.03
CA PHE A 133 -15.68 -15.99 4.53
C PHE A 133 -15.73 -14.93 3.44
N LEU A 134 -16.91 -14.40 3.18
CA LEU A 134 -17.03 -13.16 2.43
C LEU A 134 -16.61 -12.02 3.35
N VAL A 135 -15.61 -11.25 2.92
CA VAL A 135 -15.03 -10.14 3.67
C VAL A 135 -15.47 -8.84 2.99
N GLU A 136 -16.10 -7.94 3.75
CA GLU A 136 -16.60 -6.65 3.27
C GLU A 136 -15.83 -5.52 3.97
N VAL A 137 -14.85 -4.97 3.25
CA VAL A 137 -13.99 -3.92 3.79
C VAL A 137 -14.68 -2.56 3.60
N HIS A 138 -15.21 -2.01 4.70
CA HIS A 138 -15.74 -0.65 4.78
C HIS A 138 -14.67 0.32 5.31
N GLU A 139 -14.16 1.20 4.44
CA GLU A 139 -13.20 2.23 4.84
C GLU A 139 -13.85 3.61 5.03
N CYS A 140 -13.44 4.28 6.11
CA CYS A 140 -13.64 5.72 6.27
C CYS A 140 -12.32 6.41 5.95
N VAL A 141 -12.20 7.00 4.75
CA VAL A 141 -11.08 7.90 4.45
C VAL A 141 -11.38 9.23 5.14
N HIS A 142 -10.34 9.88 5.68
CA HIS A 142 -10.47 11.07 6.53
C HIS A 142 -11.28 12.23 5.90
N ASP A 143 -11.46 12.23 4.57
CA ASP A 143 -12.22 13.23 3.81
C ASP A 143 -13.41 12.66 2.97
N GLU A 144 -13.56 11.34 2.78
CA GLU A 144 -14.69 10.71 2.07
C GLU A 144 -14.93 9.24 2.50
N GLN A 145 -16.20 8.82 2.61
CA GLN A 145 -16.58 7.43 2.87
C GLN A 145 -16.56 6.62 1.56
N ARG A 146 -15.81 5.52 1.49
CA ARG A 146 -15.71 4.67 0.29
C ARG A 146 -15.74 3.18 0.65
N SER A 147 -16.53 2.41 -0.09
CA SER A 147 -16.68 0.96 0.09
C SER A 147 -15.85 0.18 -0.93
N SER A 148 -15.20 -0.89 -0.48
CA SER A 148 -14.39 -1.78 -1.32
C SER A 148 -14.86 -3.23 -1.13
N SER A 149 -14.95 -4.00 -2.21
CA SER A 149 -15.19 -5.45 -2.16
C SER A 149 -13.99 -6.17 -2.77
N LEU A 150 -13.38 -7.09 -2.03
CA LEU A 150 -12.37 -8.01 -2.55
C LEU A 150 -13.08 -9.34 -2.87
N GLN A 151 -12.86 -9.87 -4.08
CA GLN A 151 -13.37 -11.18 -4.49
C GLN A 151 -12.23 -12.17 -4.63
#